data_AF-A0A9P0PBV6-F1
#
_entry.id   AF-A0A9P0PBV6-F1
#
_cell.length_a   1.000
_cell.length_b   1.000
_cell.length_c   1.000
_cell.angle_alpha   90.00
_cell.angle_beta   90.00
_cell.angle_gamma   90.00
#
_symmetry.space_group_name_H-M   'P 1'
#
loop_
_entity.id
_entity.type
_entity.pdbx_description
1 polymer ?
#
loop_
_entity_poly.entity_id
_entity_poly.type
_entity_poly.pdbx_seq_one_letter_code
_entity_poly.pdbx_strand_id
1 'polypeptide(L)'
;MFCCSRLTRLGERMVSMNSTLVETVSINYEDFNESFLTCGTCLCMYDGQEHTPKLLQCSHTVCLHCLTRIAASQTRDTGSFRCPICRELITIPRGGVSALPPSFLVNQLLDLMSRQRRELDSSTDCRSWFNNVIHDLLYTH
;
A
#
# COMPACT_ATOMS: atom_id res chain seq x y z
N MET A 1 38.10 34.65 -39.71
CA MET A 1 37.37 35.91 -39.99
C MET A 1 36.14 35.54 -40.80
N PHE A 2 34.97 35.40 -40.14
CA PHE A 2 33.77 36.26 -40.29
C PHE A 2 33.08 36.11 -41.66
N CYS A 3 31.76 35.93 -41.82
CA CYS A 3 30.62 35.94 -40.90
C CYS A 3 29.36 35.42 -41.63
N CYS A 4 28.56 34.60 -40.93
CA CYS A 4 27.10 34.55 -40.77
C CYS A 4 26.14 35.20 -41.80
N SER A 5 25.04 34.49 -42.15
CA SER A 5 23.63 34.95 -42.07
C SER A 5 22.66 33.85 -42.58
N ARG A 6 21.89 33.14 -41.73
CA ARG A 6 20.56 33.50 -41.15
C ARG A 6 19.35 32.95 -41.96
N LEU A 7 18.83 31.82 -41.49
CA LEU A 7 17.42 31.36 -41.32
C LEU A 7 16.36 31.57 -42.44
N THR A 8 15.66 30.49 -42.82
CA THR A 8 14.18 30.45 -42.89
C THR A 8 13.61 29.01 -42.85
N ARG A 9 12.79 28.76 -41.81
CA ARG A 9 11.53 27.97 -41.70
C ARG A 9 11.25 26.67 -42.48
N LEU A 10 10.44 25.85 -41.78
CA LEU A 10 9.67 24.64 -42.16
C LEU A 10 10.45 23.33 -41.99
N GLY A 11 10.13 22.38 -41.11
CA GLY A 11 8.88 22.11 -40.40
C GLY A 11 8.46 20.66 -40.63
N GLU A 12 9.28 19.67 -40.23
CA GLU A 12 8.89 18.26 -40.23
C GLU A 12 9.05 17.67 -38.82
N ARG A 13 7.90 17.23 -38.29
CA ARG A 13 7.67 16.86 -36.89
C ARG A 13 8.23 15.48 -36.60
N MET A 14 9.37 15.38 -35.93
CA MET A 14 9.66 14.21 -35.10
C MET A 14 8.94 14.43 -33.77
N VAL A 15 7.85 13.69 -33.53
CA VAL A 15 7.17 13.70 -32.24
C VAL A 15 8.15 13.15 -31.22
N SER A 16 8.77 14.06 -30.47
CA SER A 16 9.56 13.76 -29.29
C SER A 16 8.64 13.05 -28.31
N MET A 17 8.81 11.74 -28.12
CA MET A 17 8.30 11.06 -26.94
C MET A 17 9.04 11.69 -25.76
N ASN A 18 8.33 12.54 -25.02
CA ASN A 18 8.77 12.96 -23.70
C ASN A 18 8.88 11.71 -22.85
N SER A 19 10.09 11.19 -22.70
CA SER A 19 10.38 10.29 -21.60
C SER A 19 10.15 11.11 -20.34
N THR A 20 8.95 11.04 -19.78
CA THR A 20 8.70 11.48 -18.42
C THR A 20 9.56 10.56 -17.57
N LEU A 21 10.78 11.02 -17.28
CA LEU A 21 11.61 10.42 -16.24
C LEU A 21 10.74 10.44 -15.00
N VAL A 22 10.24 9.27 -14.61
CA VAL A 22 9.63 9.08 -13.31
C VAL A 22 10.79 9.22 -12.34
N GLU A 23 10.95 10.41 -11.76
CA GLU A 23 11.84 10.57 -10.61
C GLU A 23 11.35 9.59 -9.55
N THR A 24 12.21 8.63 -9.23
CA THR A 24 11.93 7.69 -8.17
C THR A 24 12.01 8.49 -6.88
N VAL A 25 10.84 8.89 -6.36
CA VAL A 25 10.75 9.53 -5.06
C VAL A 25 11.21 8.49 -4.04
N SER A 26 12.27 8.79 -3.30
CA SER A 26 12.69 8.00 -2.14
C SER A 26 11.64 8.16 -1.05
N ILE A 27 10.58 7.36 -1.12
CA ILE A 27 9.56 7.33 -0.07
C ILE A 27 10.21 6.73 1.17
N ASN A 28 10.29 7.50 2.26
CA ASN A 28 10.71 6.96 3.54
C ASN A 28 9.70 5.87 3.96
N TYR A 29 10.20 4.64 4.10
CA TYR A 29 9.39 3.44 4.34
C TYR A 29 8.56 3.57 5.62
N GLU A 30 9.15 4.14 6.68
CA GLU A 30 8.48 4.31 7.97
C GLU A 30 7.30 5.30 7.86
N ASP A 31 7.54 6.46 7.23
CA ASP A 31 6.51 7.50 7.05
C ASP A 31 5.34 6.99 6.18
N PHE A 32 5.64 6.17 5.17
CA PHE A 32 4.63 5.55 4.33
C PHE A 32 3.81 4.50 5.09
N ASN A 33 4.47 3.64 5.84
CA ASN A 33 3.81 2.60 6.62
C ASN A 33 2.87 3.19 7.67
N GLU A 34 3.33 4.22 8.40
CA GLU A 34 2.51 4.92 9.38
C GLU A 34 1.31 5.63 8.74
N SER A 35 1.47 6.19 7.55
CA SER A 35 0.41 6.98 6.88
C SER A 35 -0.63 6.12 6.14
N PHE A 36 -0.22 5.02 5.50
CA PHE A 36 -1.07 4.27 4.57
C PHE A 36 -1.43 2.86 5.05
N LEU A 37 -0.65 2.30 5.97
CA LEU A 37 -0.82 0.92 6.45
C LEU A 37 -1.24 0.84 7.91
N THR A 38 -1.58 1.96 8.54
CA THR A 38 -2.20 2.00 9.86
C THR A 38 -3.68 2.37 9.77
N CYS A 39 -4.45 1.86 10.72
CA CYS A 39 -5.84 2.25 10.86
C CYS A 39 -5.94 3.63 11.52
N GLY A 40 -6.46 4.63 10.83
CA GLY A 40 -6.68 5.97 11.39
C GLY A 40 -7.67 6.06 12.57
N THR A 41 -8.25 4.95 13.02
CA THR A 41 -9.14 4.89 14.20
C THR A 41 -8.46 4.32 15.46
N CYS A 42 -7.65 3.26 15.34
CA CYS A 42 -6.91 2.68 16.49
C CYS A 42 -5.40 2.89 16.42
N LEU A 43 -4.90 3.42 15.31
CA LEU A 43 -3.47 3.63 15.02
C LEU A 43 -2.65 2.32 14.99
N CYS A 44 -3.30 1.16 14.93
CA CYS A 44 -2.63 -0.12 14.76
C CYS A 44 -2.39 -0.39 13.26
N MET A 45 -1.27 -1.07 12.95
CA MET A 45 -1.00 -1.55 11.60
C MET A 45 -2.07 -2.53 11.12
N TYR A 46 -2.41 -2.47 9.84
CA TYR A 46 -3.30 -3.45 9.22
C TYR A 46 -2.61 -4.81 9.10
N ASP A 47 -3.37 -5.88 9.32
CA ASP A 47 -2.92 -7.26 9.27
C ASP A 47 -4.00 -8.16 8.66
N GLY A 48 -3.70 -9.45 8.49
CA GLY A 48 -4.66 -10.44 7.97
C GLY A 48 -5.59 -11.05 9.04
N GLN A 49 -5.60 -10.52 10.26
CA GLN A 49 -6.29 -11.06 11.43
C GLN A 49 -7.29 -10.01 11.97
N GLU A 50 -7.06 -9.48 13.17
CA GLU A 50 -7.98 -8.54 13.82
C GLU A 50 -8.00 -7.15 13.18
N HIS A 51 -6.86 -6.70 12.64
CA HIS A 51 -6.73 -5.43 11.94
C HIS A 51 -6.89 -5.60 10.43
N THR A 52 -7.79 -6.49 9.99
CA THR A 52 -8.11 -6.63 8.57
C THR A 52 -8.72 -5.33 8.01
N PRO A 53 -8.17 -4.73 6.94
CA PRO A 53 -8.67 -3.50 6.35
C PRO A 53 -9.98 -3.74 5.57
N LYS A 54 -11.04 -3.05 5.97
CA LYS A 54 -12.37 -3.13 5.33
C LYS A 54 -12.73 -1.81 4.67
N LEU A 55 -13.24 -1.89 3.45
CA LEU A 55 -13.65 -0.75 2.64
C LEU A 55 -15.11 -0.41 2.91
N LEU A 56 -15.38 0.83 3.29
CA LEU A 56 -16.72 1.35 3.50
C LEU A 56 -17.29 1.93 2.20
N GLN A 57 -18.62 2.11 2.13
CA GLN A 57 -19.32 2.69 0.96
C GLN A 57 -18.85 4.12 0.62
N CYS A 58 -18.35 4.84 1.63
CA CYS A 58 -17.74 6.16 1.50
C CYS A 58 -16.26 6.12 1.02
N SER A 59 -15.77 4.97 0.58
CA SER A 59 -14.38 4.70 0.15
C SER A 59 -13.29 4.87 1.22
N HIS A 60 -13.64 5.08 2.48
CA HIS A 60 -12.68 5.02 3.59
C HIS A 60 -12.38 3.57 3.98
N THR A 61 -11.17 3.32 4.46
CA THR A 61 -10.76 2.02 5.01
C THR A 61 -10.66 2.10 6.53
N VAL A 62 -11.25 1.13 7.24
CA VAL A 62 -11.17 1.00 8.70
C VAL A 62 -10.94 -0.47 9.03
N CYS A 63 -10.20 -0.77 10.11
CA CYS A 63 -9.92 -2.14 10.50
C CYS A 63 -11.17 -2.85 11.05
N LEU A 64 -11.23 -4.17 10.89
CA LEU A 64 -12.35 -5.00 11.35
C LEU A 64 -12.61 -4.87 12.85
N HIS A 65 -11.54 -4.84 13.67
CA HIS A 65 -11.65 -4.63 15.11
C HIS A 65 -12.41 -3.35 15.46
N CYS A 66 -12.03 -2.21 14.88
CA CYS A 66 -12.71 -0.92 15.11
C CYS A 66 -14.14 -0.93 14.60
N LEU A 67 -14.40 -1.49 13.42
CA LEU A 67 -15.76 -1.58 12.88
C LEU A 67 -16.69 -2.40 13.77
N THR A 68 -16.19 -3.50 14.34
CA THR A 68 -16.96 -4.36 15.26
C THR A 68 -17.36 -3.57 16.51
N ARG A 69 -16.44 -2.80 17.08
CA ARG A 69 -16.70 -1.96 18.25
C ARG A 69 -17.68 -0.82 17.95
N ILE A 70 -17.50 -0.14 16.82
CA ILE A 70 -18.39 0.94 16.38
C ILE A 70 -19.80 0.40 16.15
N ALA A 71 -19.94 -0.70 15.43
CA ALA A 71 -21.23 -1.33 15.16
C ALA A 71 -21.93 -1.70 16.48
N ALA A 72 -21.25 -2.40 17.39
CA ALA A 72 -21.81 -2.75 18.69
C ALA A 72 -22.31 -1.54 19.51
N SER A 73 -21.70 -0.37 19.33
CA SER A 73 -22.11 0.86 20.01
C SER A 73 -23.26 1.62 19.33
N GLN A 74 -23.37 1.56 18.00
CA GLN A 74 -24.25 2.45 17.22
C GLN A 74 -25.45 1.74 16.57
N THR A 75 -25.44 0.42 16.41
CA THR A 75 -26.39 -0.27 15.51
C THR A 75 -27.53 -0.97 16.25
N ARG A 76 -27.85 -0.57 17.48
CA ARG A 76 -28.85 -1.27 18.31
C ARG A 76 -30.22 -1.39 17.62
N ASP A 77 -30.56 -0.43 16.74
CA ASP A 77 -31.90 -0.39 16.13
C ASP A 77 -31.93 -0.16 14.60
N THR A 78 -30.84 0.29 13.98
CA THR A 78 -30.87 0.85 12.60
C THR A 78 -30.15 0.03 11.54
N GLY A 79 -29.37 -1.00 11.92
CA GLY A 79 -28.54 -1.77 10.97
C GLY A 79 -27.50 -0.93 10.21
N SER A 80 -27.16 0.25 10.74
CA SER A 80 -26.23 1.20 10.11
C SER A 80 -25.41 1.95 11.16
N PHE A 81 -24.25 2.47 10.76
CA PHE A 81 -23.36 3.26 11.62
C PHE A 81 -22.77 4.44 10.84
N ARG A 82 -22.15 5.39 11.54
CA ARG A 82 -21.51 6.56 10.93
C ARG A 82 -20.01 6.30 10.75
N CYS A 83 -19.49 6.57 9.54
CA CYS A 83 -18.06 6.46 9.27
C CYS A 83 -17.25 7.35 10.24
N PRO A 84 -16.21 6.82 10.92
CA PRO A 84 -15.44 7.60 11.88
C PRO A 84 -14.64 8.75 11.25
N ILE A 85 -14.42 8.71 9.93
CA ILE A 85 -13.60 9.68 9.20
C ILE A 85 -14.48 10.79 8.61
N CYS A 86 -15.46 10.43 7.78
CA CYS A 86 -16.29 11.41 7.05
C CYS A 86 -17.73 11.55 7.56
N ARG A 87 -18.15 10.75 8.55
CA ARG A 87 -19.52 10.74 9.13
C ARG A 87 -20.65 10.37 8.15
N GLU A 88 -20.34 9.86 6.96
CA GLU A 88 -21.36 9.26 6.09
C GLU A 88 -22.02 8.05 6.76
N LEU A 89 -23.30 7.83 6.44
CA LEU A 89 -24.06 6.69 6.96
C LEU A 89 -23.70 5.44 6.15
N ILE A 90 -23.29 4.39 6.84
CA ILE A 90 -22.85 3.14 6.24
C ILE A 90 -23.81 2.04 6.65
N THR A 91 -24.37 1.34 5.67
CA THR A 91 -25.31 0.24 5.92
C THR A 91 -24.53 -1.05 6.16
N ILE A 92 -24.92 -1.80 7.20
CA ILE A 92 -24.28 -3.08 7.51
C ILE A 92 -24.92 -4.19 6.66
N PRO A 93 -24.13 -4.98 5.91
CA PRO A 93 -24.66 -6.10 5.15
C PRO A 93 -25.15 -7.22 6.07
N ARG A 94 -25.93 -8.18 5.53
CA ARG A 94 -26.51 -9.29 6.32
C ARG A 94 -25.47 -10.14 7.08
N GLY A 95 -24.23 -10.21 6.60
CA GLY A 95 -23.13 -10.89 7.27
C GLY A 95 -22.39 -10.06 8.33
N GLY A 96 -22.92 -8.90 8.73
CA GLY A 96 -22.28 -8.00 9.68
C GLY A 96 -21.11 -7.22 9.08
N VAL A 97 -20.32 -6.56 9.93
CA VAL A 97 -19.17 -5.75 9.49
C VAL A 97 -18.05 -6.59 8.85
N SER A 98 -17.97 -7.89 9.14
CA SER A 98 -17.00 -8.81 8.52
C SER A 98 -17.26 -9.02 7.03
N ALA A 99 -18.52 -8.93 6.60
CA ALA A 99 -18.94 -9.06 5.21
C ALA A 99 -18.74 -7.78 4.38
N LEU A 100 -18.20 -6.71 4.96
CA LEU A 100 -17.76 -5.56 4.19
C LEU A 100 -16.60 -5.95 3.25
N PRO A 101 -16.53 -5.37 2.04
CA PRO A 101 -15.47 -5.66 1.09
C PRO A 101 -14.08 -5.41 1.70
N PRO A 102 -13.08 -6.24 1.38
CA PRO A 102 -11.70 -5.95 1.74
C PRO A 102 -11.19 -4.72 0.96
N SER A 103 -10.29 -3.94 1.57
CA SER A 103 -9.61 -2.86 0.85
C SER A 103 -8.49 -3.44 -0.04
N PHE A 104 -8.78 -3.64 -1.32
CA PHE A 104 -7.82 -4.20 -2.27
C PHE A 104 -6.52 -3.41 -2.31
N LEU A 105 -6.60 -2.07 -2.34
CA LEU A 105 -5.42 -1.20 -2.40
C LEU A 105 -4.52 -1.38 -1.16
N VAL A 106 -5.10 -1.36 0.04
CA VAL A 106 -4.32 -1.54 1.28
C VAL A 106 -3.70 -2.94 1.32
N ASN A 107 -4.42 -3.98 0.92
CA ASN A 107 -3.88 -5.33 0.85
C ASN A 107 -2.72 -5.46 -0.15
N GLN A 108 -2.83 -4.85 -1.33
CA GLN A 108 -1.73 -4.83 -2.30
C GLN A 108 -0.49 -4.11 -1.75
N LEU A 109 -0.69 -3.02 -1.01
CA LEU A 109 0.41 -2.30 -0.36
C LEU A 109 1.03 -3.13 0.78
N LEU A 110 0.23 -3.81 1.60
CA LEU A 110 0.73 -4.75 2.62
C LEU A 110 1.58 -5.87 1.99
N ASP A 111 1.12 -6.43 0.88
CA ASP A 111 1.86 -7.47 0.14
C ASP A 111 3.17 -6.94 -0.44
N LEU A 112 3.16 -5.73 -1.01
CA LEU A 112 4.34 -5.06 -1.55
C LEU A 112 5.40 -4.85 -0.45
N MET A 113 5.00 -4.27 0.68
CA MET A 113 5.91 -4.02 1.80
C MET A 113 6.47 -5.32 2.39
N SER A 114 5.63 -6.36 2.46
CA SER A 114 6.06 -7.69 2.91
C SER A 114 7.12 -8.32 1.99
N ARG A 115 7.08 -8.03 0.68
CA ARG A 115 8.11 -8.48 -0.27
C ARG A 115 9.41 -7.72 -0.10
N GLN A 116 9.33 -6.39 0.03
CA GLN A 116 10.51 -5.54 0.21
C GLN A 116 11.28 -5.91 1.50
N ARG A 117 10.58 -6.20 2.61
CA ARG A 117 11.21 -6.68 3.84
C ARG A 117 12.00 -7.98 3.60
N ARG A 118 11.41 -8.95 2.90
CA ARG A 118 12.10 -10.22 2.57
C ARG A 118 13.33 -10.01 1.68
N GLU A 119 13.28 -9.06 0.75
CA GLU A 119 14.43 -8.74 -0.10
C GLU A 119 15.58 -8.10 0.71
N LEU A 120 15.27 -7.19 1.64
CA LEU A 120 16.24 -6.60 2.56
C LEU A 120 16.85 -7.65 3.50
N ASP A 121 16.04 -8.56 4.04
CA ASP A 121 16.50 -9.67 4.87
C ASP A 121 17.33 -10.69 4.06
N SER A 122 17.00 -10.90 2.78
CA SER A 122 17.79 -11.77 1.89
C SER A 122 19.10 -11.14 1.41
N SER A 123 19.18 -9.81 1.36
CA SER A 123 20.37 -9.08 0.92
C SER A 123 21.40 -8.84 2.04
N THR A 124 20.99 -9.01 3.31
CA THR A 124 21.84 -8.77 4.48
C THR A 124 22.30 -10.03 5.21
N ASP A 125 21.80 -11.22 4.86
CA ASP A 125 22.26 -12.45 5.50
C ASP A 125 23.46 -13.09 4.79
N CYS A 126 24.61 -12.40 4.86
CA CYS A 126 25.90 -13.00 4.52
C CYS A 126 26.18 -14.28 5.36
N ARG A 127 25.57 -14.47 6.53
CA ARG A 127 25.77 -15.66 7.36
C ARG A 127 25.00 -16.86 6.81
N SER A 128 23.76 -16.68 6.36
CA SER A 128 22.98 -17.71 5.66
C SER A 128 23.67 -18.13 4.36
N TRP A 129 24.14 -17.18 3.55
CA TRP A 129 24.87 -17.51 2.32
C TRP A 129 26.17 -18.28 2.62
N PHE A 130 26.97 -17.83 3.60
CA PHE A 130 28.21 -18.52 3.99
C PHE A 130 27.96 -19.92 4.55
N ASN A 131 26.94 -20.10 5.40
CA ASN A 131 26.60 -21.41 5.96
C ASN A 131 26.07 -22.39 4.89
N ASN A 132 25.27 -21.90 3.93
CA ASN A 132 24.81 -22.73 2.81
C ASN A 132 25.96 -23.14 1.88
N VAL A 133 26.90 -22.24 1.58
CA VAL A 133 28.09 -22.55 0.78
C VAL A 133 29.02 -23.56 1.48
N ILE A 134 29.22 -23.44 2.80
CA ILE A 134 30.00 -24.43 3.58
C ILE A 134 29.27 -25.78 3.64
N HIS A 135 27.94 -25.79 3.75
CA HIS A 135 27.16 -27.02 3.74
C HIS A 135 27.25 -27.74 2.39
N ASP A 136 27.15 -27.02 1.27
CA ASP A 136 27.32 -27.60 -0.07
C ASP A 136 28.73 -28.18 -0.26
N LEU A 137 29.78 -27.49 0.19
CA LEU A 137 31.17 -28.00 0.10
C LEU A 137 31.47 -29.21 0.99
N LEU A 138 30.70 -29.42 2.06
CA LEU A 138 30.89 -30.55 2.98
C LEU A 138 30.01 -31.77 2.64
N TYR A 139 28.94 -31.60 1.85
CA TYR A 139 27.95 -32.65 1.60
C TYR A 139 27.67 -32.97 0.13
N THR A 140 28.24 -32.26 -0.85
CA THR A 140 28.28 -32.80 -2.23
C THR A 140 29.40 -33.82 -2.36
N HIS A 141 29.02 -35.10 -2.34
CA HIS A 141 29.86 -36.21 -2.77
C HIS A 141 29.10 -37.09 -3.76
#